data_AF-A0A4Y7R715-F1
#
_entry.id   AF-A0A4Y7R715-F1
#
_cell.length_a   1.000
_cell.length_b   1.000
_cell.length_c   1.000
_cell.angle_alpha   90.00
_cell.angle_beta   90.00
_cell.angle_gamma   90.00
#
_symmetry.space_group_name_H-M   'P 1'
#
loop_
_entity.id
_entity.type
_entity.pdbx_description
1 polymer ?
#
loop_
_entity_poly.entity_id
_entity_poly.type
_entity_poly.pdbx_seq_one_letter_code
_entity_poly.pdbx_strand_id
1 'polypeptide(L)' 'MKGYRFKHRLRVRYSEVDTQQIVFNSNYLKCINIAASEYFCEVLQIDLFELEQSEIIDRVLSKRQPWSTINLHHCMIG' A
#
# COMPACT_ATOMS: atom_id res chain seq x y z
N MET A 1 12.83 18.23 -8.81
CA MET A 1 11.66 17.42 -9.26
C MET A 1 10.57 18.35 -9.74
N LYS A 2 10.51 18.64 -11.04
CA LYS A 2 9.40 19.37 -11.69
C LYS A 2 8.80 18.41 -12.73
N GLY A 3 7.48 18.16 -12.68
CA GLY A 3 6.77 17.37 -13.70
C GLY A 3 5.82 16.27 -13.20
N TYR A 4 5.85 15.88 -11.93
CA TYR A 4 4.94 14.85 -11.41
C TYR A 4 3.70 15.49 -10.77
N ARG A 5 2.50 15.08 -11.22
CA ARG A 5 1.20 15.59 -10.75
C ARG A 5 0.68 14.91 -9.48
N PHE A 6 1.31 13.82 -9.06
CA PHE A 6 0.88 13.01 -7.91
C PHE A 6 2.09 12.46 -7.16
N LYS A 7 2.00 12.45 -5.82
CA LYS A 7 3.01 11.85 -4.94
C LYS A 7 2.31 11.34 -3.69
N HIS A 8 2.45 10.05 -3.42
CA HIS A 8 1.86 9.41 -2.25
C HIS A 8 2.95 8.76 -1.37
N ARG A 9 2.85 8.92 -0.04
CA ARG A 9 3.80 8.34 0.91
C ARG A 9 3.26 7.03 1.44
N LEU A 10 3.95 5.94 1.15
CA LEU A 10 3.66 4.61 1.69
C LEU A 10 4.63 4.27 2.81
N ARG A 11 4.11 3.73 3.92
CA ARG A 11 4.92 3.18 5.00
C ARG A 11 4.98 1.66 4.86
N VAL A 12 6.19 1.15 4.65
CA VAL A 12 6.47 -0.28 4.53
C VAL A 12 6.60 -0.90 5.92
N ARG A 13 6.06 -2.10 6.11
CA ARG A 13 6.17 -2.87 7.36
C ARG A 13 7.34 -3.85 7.31
N TYR A 14 7.84 -4.25 8.47
CA TYR A 14 8.92 -5.26 8.57
C TYR A 14 8.57 -6.56 7.83
N SER A 15 7.30 -7.00 7.88
CA SER A 15 6.82 -8.19 7.17
C SER A 15 6.84 -8.08 5.63
N GLU A 16 6.98 -6.87 5.09
CA GLU A 16 6.99 -6.59 3.64
C GLU A 16 8.42 -6.50 3.09
N VAL A 17 9.41 -6.63 3.97
CA VAL A 17 10.85 -6.46 3.73
C VAL A 17 11.55 -7.81 3.93
N ASP A 18 12.55 -8.10 3.12
CA ASP A 18 13.37 -9.31 3.23
C ASP A 18 14.50 -9.17 4.28
N THR A 19 15.32 -10.22 4.42
CA THR A 19 16.48 -10.21 5.33
C THR A 19 17.57 -9.21 4.93
N GLN A 20 17.58 -8.74 3.68
CA GLN A 20 18.50 -7.72 3.17
C GLN A 20 18.00 -6.29 3.42
N GLN A 21 16.88 -6.13 4.12
CA GLN A 21 16.23 -4.85 4.40
C GLN A 21 15.70 -4.15 3.14
N ILE A 22 15.34 -4.92 2.11
CA ILE A 22 14.75 -4.42 0.87
C ILE A 22 13.30 -4.91 0.74
N VAL A 23 12.43 -4.10 0.14
CA VAL A 23 11.05 -4.51 -0.14
C VAL A 23 11.06 -5.70 -1.08
N PHE A 24 10.40 -6.78 -0.67
CA PHE A 24 10.32 -7.98 -1.49
C PHE A 24 9.60 -7.68 -2.82
N ASN A 25 10.11 -8.21 -3.93
CA ASN A 25 9.69 -7.77 -5.26
C ASN A 25 8.17 -7.89 -5.51
N SER A 26 7.54 -8.95 -5.02
CA SER A 26 6.08 -9.11 -5.18
C SER A 26 5.28 -8.03 -4.44
N ASN A 27 5.84 -7.43 -3.39
CA ASN A 27 5.19 -6.36 -2.63
C ASN A 27 5.19 -5.02 -3.40
N TYR A 28 6.00 -4.85 -4.45
CA TYR A 28 5.90 -3.64 -5.29
C TYR A 28 4.54 -3.52 -5.97
N LEU A 29 3.94 -4.63 -6.40
CA LEU A 29 2.61 -4.62 -7.00
C LEU A 29 1.55 -4.15 -6.01
N LYS A 30 1.69 -4.53 -4.74
CA LYS A 30 0.83 -4.05 -3.66
C LYS A 30 1.00 -2.54 -3.44
N CYS A 31 2.23 -2.04 -3.42
CA CYS A 31 2.49 -0.61 -3.31
C CYS A 31 1.90 0.18 -4.48
N ILE A 32 2.02 -0.33 -5.71
CA ILE A 32 1.45 0.29 -6.91
C ILE A 32 -0.08 0.30 -6.83
N ASN A 33 -0.71 -0.80 -6.43
CA ASN A 33 -2.17 -0.87 -6.33
C ASN A 33 -2.74 0.14 -5.32
N ILE A 34 -2.05 0.31 -4.18
CA ILE A 34 -2.40 1.35 -3.20
C ILE A 34 -2.24 2.74 -3.84
N ALA A 35 -1.09 3.04 -4.44
CA ALA A 35 -0.84 4.34 -5.07
C ALA A 35 -1.84 4.66 -6.21
N ALA A 36 -2.24 3.66 -7.00
CA ALA A 36 -3.22 3.80 -8.06
C ALA A 36 -4.61 4.11 -7.49
N SER A 37 -5.04 3.38 -6.45
CA SER A 37 -6.30 3.65 -5.76
C SER A 37 -6.36 5.08 -5.22
N GLU A 38 -5.29 5.52 -4.56
CA GLU A 38 -5.17 6.87 -4.01
C GLU A 38 -5.09 7.92 -5.13
N TYR A 39 -4.48 7.60 -6.27
CA TYR A 39 -4.48 8.49 -7.44
C TYR A 39 -5.88 8.68 -8.02
N PHE A 40 -6.66 7.60 -8.18
CA PHE A 40 -8.03 7.68 -8.68
C PHE A 40 -8.92 8.52 -7.76
N CYS A 41 -8.78 8.36 -6.44
CA CYS A 41 -9.54 9.16 -5.48
C CYS A 41 -9.05 10.61 -5.38
N GLU A 42 -7.75 10.84 -5.19
CA GLU A 42 -7.22 12.19 -4.91
C GLU A 42 -7.12 13.07 -6.15
N VAL A 43 -6.74 12.51 -7.31
CA VAL A 43 -6.47 13.29 -8.52
C VAL A 43 -7.65 13.28 -9.48
N LEU A 44 -8.23 12.10 -9.72
CA LEU A 44 -9.33 11.96 -10.66
C LEU A 44 -10.71 12.18 -10.02
N GLN A 45 -10.76 12.31 -8.69
CA GLN A 45 -12.00 12.49 -7.91
C GLN A 45 -13.06 11.43 -8.26
N ILE A 46 -12.60 10.22 -8.57
CA ILE A 46 -13.46 9.08 -8.88
C ILE A 46 -13.88 8.43 -7.57
N ASP A 47 -15.18 8.27 -7.37
CA ASP A 47 -15.68 7.40 -6.32
C ASP A 47 -15.57 5.93 -6.77
N LEU A 48 -14.58 5.25 -6.21
CA LEU A 48 -14.33 3.84 -6.49
C LEU A 48 -15.51 2.95 -6.04
N PHE A 49 -16.33 3.40 -5.09
CA PHE A 49 -17.49 2.64 -4.61
C PHE A 49 -18.66 2.66 -5.62
N GLU A 50 -18.83 3.76 -6.35
CA GLU A 50 -19.85 3.85 -7.40
C GLU A 50 -19.47 3.00 -8.63
N LEU A 51 -18.18 2.94 -8.96
CA LEU A 51 -17.69 2.09 -10.06
C LEU A 51 -17.79 0.60 -9.76
N GLU A 52 -17.66 0.22 -8.48
CA GLU A 52 -17.87 -1.15 -8.00
C GLU A 52 -19.33 -1.59 -8.19
N GLN A 53 -20.29 -0.72 -7.83
CA GLN A 53 -21.71 -0.98 -8.06
C GLN A 53 -22.10 -1.10 -9.54
N SER A 54 -21.33 -0.46 -10.42
CA SER A 54 -21.55 -0.51 -11.87
C SER A 54 -20.92 -1.75 -12.53
N GLU A 55 -20.30 -2.65 -11.76
CA GLU A 55 -19.53 -3.82 -12.23
C GLU A 55 -18.38 -3.49 -13.20
N ILE A 56 -17.93 -2.22 -13.22
CA ILE A 56 -16.84 -1.78 -14.09
C ILE A 56 -15.49 -2.15 -13.47
N ILE A 57 -15.40 -2.16 -12.14
CA ILE A 57 -14.18 -2.46 -11.38
C ILE A 57 -14.55 -3.29 -10.15
N ASP A 58 -13.79 -4.34 -9.84
CA ASP A 58 -13.90 -5.09 -8.59
C ASP A 58 -12.84 -4.60 -7.58
N ARG A 59 -13.28 -4.06 -6.44
CA ARG A 59 -12.39 -3.43 -5.44
C ARG A 59 -12.01 -4.43 -4.36
N VAL A 60 -10.89 -5.12 -4.57
CA VAL A 60 -10.36 -6.05 -3.56
C VAL A 60 -9.67 -5.29 -2.41
N LEU A 61 -10.36 -5.14 -1.28
CA LEU A 61 -9.79 -4.59 -0.06
C LEU A 61 -8.96 -5.65 0.68
N SER A 62 -7.63 -5.58 0.57
CA SER A 62 -6.76 -6.35 1.46
C SER A 62 -6.87 -5.77 2.88
N LYS A 63 -7.06 -6.61 3.90
CA LYS A 63 -7.09 -6.14 5.30
C LYS A 63 -5.82 -5.35 5.60
N ARG A 64 -5.96 -4.06 5.93
CA ARG A 64 -4.86 -3.29 6.53
C ARG A 64 -4.56 -3.95 7.88
N GLN A 65 -3.41 -4.60 7.99
CA GLN A 65 -2.94 -5.11 9.27
C GLN A 65 -2.86 -3.93 10.26
N PRO A 66 -3.53 -4.01 11.42
CA PRO A 66 -3.44 -2.97 12.45
C PRO A 66 -1.98 -2.75 12.87
N TRP A 67 -1.68 -1.60 13.46
CA TRP A 67 -0.39 -1.32 14.07
C TRP A 67 -0.16 -2.12 15.35
N SER A 68 -0.59 -3.38 15.42
CA SER A 68 -0.38 -4.23 16.60
C SER A 68 1.10 -4.17 16.92
N THR A 69 1.39 -3.56 18.08
CA THR A 69 2.69 -3.47 18.72
C THR A 69 3.38 -4.80 18.48
N ILE A 70 4.38 -4.80 17.61
CA ILE A 70 5.38 -5.87 17.64
C ILE A 70 5.99 -5.66 19.02
N ASN A 71 5.50 -6.43 20.01
CA ASN A 71 6.20 -6.61 21.26
C ASN A 71 7.52 -7.24 20.85
N LEU A 72 8.53 -6.38 20.68
CA LEU A 72 9.92 -6.74 20.49
C LEU A 72 10.42 -7.35 21.81
N HIS A 73 9.88 -8.51 22.18
CA HIS A 73 10.44 -9.41 23.19
C HIS A 73 11.04 -10.64 22.48
N HIS A 74 11.70 -10.41 21.34
CA HIS A 74 12.68 -11.34 20.78
C HIS A 74 13.51 -10.65 19.69
N CYS A 75 14.40 -9.75 20.13
CA CYS A 75 15.62 -9.45 19.37
C CYS A 75 16.67 -8.90 20.36
N MET A 76 17.00 -9.75 21.34
CA MET A 76 18.38 -9.84 21.81
C MET A 76 19.00 -10.95 20.96
N ILE A 77 20.16 -10.67 20.37
CA ILE A 77 21.23 -11.57 19.88
C ILE A 77 21.77 -10.98 18.56
N GLY A 78 23.01 -10.47 18.61
CA GLY A 78 23.88 -10.24 17.45
C GLY A 78 24.21 -8.80 17.17
#